data_AF-A0A1H8XJ95-F1
#
_entry.id   AF-A0A1H8XJ95-F1
#
_cell.length_a   1.000
_cell.length_b   1.000
_cell.length_c   1.000
_cell.angle_alpha   90.00
_cell.angle_beta   90.00
_cell.angle_gamma   90.00
#
_symmetry.space_group_name_H-M   'P 1'
#
loop_
_entity.id
_entity.type
_entity.pdbx_description
1 polymer ?
#
loop_
_entity_poly.entity_id
_entity_poly.type
_entity_poly.pdbx_seq_one_letter_code
_entity_poly.pdbx_strand_id
1 'polypeptide(L)' 'MEWILNFLWSYLCASLGLWLLRKLTRGRFPEKNAWLSDVPEGVGCLAILLVFALLIGVLLLWVTTRAST' A
#
# COMPACT_ATOMS: atom_id res chain seq x y z
N MET A 1 19.51 -12.17 6.03
CA MET A 1 18.59 -11.16 6.60
C MET A 1 17.69 -10.53 5.54
N GLU A 2 18.22 -10.12 4.38
CA GLU A 2 17.44 -9.46 3.31
C GLU A 2 16.29 -10.30 2.75
N TRP A 3 16.47 -11.62 2.62
CA TRP A 3 15.43 -12.50 2.08
C TRP A 3 14.18 -12.56 2.96
N ILE A 4 14.35 -12.57 4.29
CA ILE A 4 13.24 -12.55 5.26
C ILE A 4 12.51 -11.21 5.22
N LEU A 5 13.25 -10.10 5.12
CA LEU A 5 12.66 -8.77 5.01
C LEU A 5 11.86 -8.61 3.71
N ASN A 6 12.38 -9.07 2.58
CA ASN A 6 11.67 -9.05 1.30
C ASN A 6 10.42 -9.94 1.32
N PHE A 7 10.50 -11.12 1.95
CA PHE A 7 9.36 -12.01 2.09
C PHE A 7 8.28 -11.40 3.00
N LEU A 8 8.68 -10.80 4.12
CA LEU A 8 7.77 -10.12 5.05
C LEU A 8 7.10 -8.91 4.37
N TRP A 9 7.88 -8.14 3.60
CA TRP A 9 7.40 -6.98 2.85
C TRP A 9 6.37 -7.37 1.79
N SER A 10 6.70 -8.33 0.94
CA SER A 10 5.81 -8.87 -0.09
C SER A 10 4.51 -9.41 0.52
N TYR A 11 4.60 -10.14 1.64
CA TYR A 11 3.45 -10.63 2.38
C TYR A 11 2.56 -9.50 2.94
N LEU A 12 3.17 -8.45 3.49
CA LEU A 12 2.45 -7.28 3.99
C LEU A 12 1.73 -6.54 2.87
N CYS A 13 2.42 -6.27 1.75
CA CYS A 13 1.84 -5.64 0.58
C CYS A 13 0.68 -6.46 -0.01
N ALA A 14 0.86 -7.77 -0.20
CA ALA A 14 -0.19 -8.64 -0.70
C ALA A 14 -1.41 -8.68 0.24
N SER A 15 -1.19 -8.76 1.56
CA SER A 15 -2.27 -8.77 2.55
C SER A 15 -3.06 -7.45 2.57
N LEU A 16 -2.34 -6.32 2.52
CA LEU A 16 -2.95 -4.97 2.46
C LEU A 16 -3.74 -4.77 1.17
N GLY A 17 -3.19 -5.17 0.03
CA GLY A 17 -3.87 -5.06 -1.25
C GLY A 17 -5.08 -5.98 -1.36
N LEU A 18 -5.02 -7.21 -0.84
CA LEU A 18 -6.19 -8.10 -0.73
C LEU A 18 -7.28 -7.47 0.14
N TRP A 19 -6.90 -6.89 1.29
CA TRP A 19 -7.85 -6.21 2.16
C TRP A 19 -8.51 -5.01 1.47
N LEU A 20 -7.72 -4.19 0.77
CA LEU A 20 -8.20 -3.02 0.02
C LEU A 20 -9.11 -3.43 -1.14
N LEU A 21 -8.69 -4.43 -1.93
CA LEU A 21 -9.48 -4.97 -3.03
C LEU A 21 -10.78 -5.58 -2.52
N ARG A 22 -10.79 -6.29 -1.39
CA ARG A 22 -12.02 -6.78 -0.75
C ARG A 22 -12.93 -5.65 -0.32
N LYS A 23 -12.39 -4.56 0.25
CA LYS A 23 -13.18 -3.38 0.62
C LYS A 23 -13.78 -2.70 -0.61
N LEU A 24 -13.01 -2.50 -1.66
CA LEU A 24 -13.46 -1.86 -2.91
C LEU A 24 -14.46 -2.71 -3.69
N THR A 25 -14.25 -4.03 -3.75
CA THR A 25 -15.11 -4.98 -4.48
C THR A 25 -16.24 -5.56 -3.63
N ARG A 26 -16.44 -5.06 -2.40
CA ARG A 26 -17.44 -5.55 -1.43
C ARG A 26 -17.40 -7.08 -1.24
N GLY A 27 -16.19 -7.65 -1.19
CA GLY A 27 -15.98 -9.07 -0.96
C GLY A 27 -16.19 -9.98 -2.18
N ARG A 28 -16.35 -9.43 -3.39
CA ARG A 28 -16.48 -10.25 -4.62
C ARG A 28 -15.13 -10.71 -5.21
N PHE A 29 -14.01 -10.34 -4.60
CA PHE A 29 -12.69 -10.74 -5.10
C PHE A 29 -12.40 -12.22 -4.75
N PRO A 30 -12.23 -13.11 -5.75
CA PRO A 30 -12.03 -14.53 -5.50
C PRO A 30 -10.66 -14.81 -4.84
N GLU A 31 -10.65 -15.64 -3.80
CA GLU A 31 -9.47 -15.95 -2.96
C GLU A 31 -8.37 -16.77 -3.64
N LYS A 32 -8.64 -17.41 -4.78
CA LYS A 32 -7.80 -18.53 -5.26
C LYS A 32 -7.52 -18.52 -6.75
N ASN A 33 -6.88 -17.48 -7.25
CA ASN A 33 -6.20 -17.56 -8.54
C ASN A 33 -4.74 -17.13 -8.33
N ALA A 34 -3.80 -18.04 -8.58
CA ALA A 34 -2.36 -17.74 -8.48
C ALA A 34 -1.93 -16.59 -9.42
N TRP A 35 -2.65 -16.39 -10.53
CA TRP A 35 -2.47 -15.23 -11.43
C TRP A 35 -2.93 -13.89 -10.83
N LEU A 36 -3.71 -13.94 -9.75
CA LEU A 36 -4.19 -12.79 -8.98
C LEU A 36 -3.37 -12.60 -7.70
N SER A 37 -2.17 -13.21 -7.54
CA SER A 37 -1.27 -12.86 -6.42
C SER A 37 -0.51 -11.56 -6.69
N ASP A 38 -0.15 -11.29 -7.94
CA ASP A 38 0.64 -10.10 -8.31
C ASP A 38 -0.19 -8.81 -8.25
N VAL A 39 -1.50 -8.91 -8.53
CA VAL A 39 -2.44 -7.79 -8.49
C VAL A 39 -2.59 -7.19 -7.07
N PRO A 40 -2.92 -7.96 -6.02
CA PRO A 40 -3.00 -7.44 -4.66
C PRO A 40 -1.63 -6.98 -4.15
N GLU A 41 -0.53 -7.63 -4.50
CA GLU A 41 0.79 -7.12 -4.12
C GLU A 41 1.06 -5.75 -4.72
N GLY A 42 0.78 -5.56 -6.02
CA GLY A 42 0.91 -4.27 -6.70
C GLY A 42 -0.03 -3.20 -6.15
N VAL A 43 -1.29 -3.55 -5.87
CA VAL A 43 -2.27 -2.63 -5.27
C VAL A 43 -1.88 -2.23 -3.85
N GLY A 44 -1.37 -3.16 -3.04
CA GLY A 44 -0.87 -2.88 -1.70
C GLY A 44 0.35 -1.96 -1.71
N CYS A 45 1.32 -2.24 -2.58
CA CYS A 45 2.48 -1.37 -2.80
C CYS A 45 2.06 0.05 -3.23
N LEU A 46 1.14 0.16 -4.18
CA LEU A 46 0.59 1.45 -4.63
C LEU A 46 -0.10 2.21 -3.51
N ALA A 47 -0.89 1.53 -2.68
CA ALA A 47 -1.56 2.16 -1.54
C ALA A 47 -0.55 2.71 -0.52
N ILE A 48 0.50 1.94 -0.21
CA ILE A 48 1.58 2.38 0.69
C ILE A 48 2.29 3.61 0.11
N LEU A 49 2.67 3.57 -1.17
CA LEU A 49 3.31 4.70 -1.85
C LEU A 49 2.43 5.95 -1.82
N LEU A 50 1.13 5.80 -2.02
CA LEU A 50 0.18 6.91 -2.02
C LEU A 50 0.03 7.53 -0.63
N VAL A 51 -0.02 6.70 0.43
CA VAL A 51 0.01 7.18 1.83
C VAL A 51 1.31 7.92 2.13
N PHE A 52 2.46 7.40 1.70
CA PHE A 52 3.75 8.07 1.87
C PHE A 52 3.81 9.42 1.14
N ALA A 53 3.35 9.48 -0.10
CA ALA A 53 3.29 10.73 -0.87
C ALA A 53 2.39 11.77 -0.17
N LEU A 54 1.27 11.33 0.39
CA LEU A 54 0.33 12.19 1.11
C LEU A 54 0.94 12.73 2.41
N LEU A 55 1.63 11.88 3.18
CA LEU A 55 2.35 12.30 4.39
C LEU A 55 3.46 13.31 4.07
N ILE A 56 4.22 13.09 3.00
CA ILE A 56 5.26 14.03 2.55
C ILE A 56 4.62 15.35 2.12
N GLY A 57 3.52 15.31 1.36
CA GLY A 57 2.78 16.50 0.94
C GLY A 57 2.28 17.33 2.13
N VAL A 58 1.70 16.66 3.14
CA VAL A 58 1.26 17.32 4.39
C VAL A 58 2.43 17.89 5.16
N LEU A 59 3.56 17.17 5.26
CA LEU A 59 4.76 17.66 5.93
C LEU A 59 5.32 18.90 5.23
N LEU A 60 5.43 18.88 3.89
CA LEU A 60 5.88 20.03 3.10
C LEU A 60 4.93 21.22 3.25
N LEU A 61 3.61 20.98 3.24
CA LEU A 61 2.62 22.02 3.48
C LEU A 61 2.73 22.60 4.90
N TRP A 62 2.98 21.75 5.89
CA TRP A 62 3.18 22.19 7.27
C TRP A 62 4.47 23.00 7.45
N VAL A 63 5.56 22.58 6.83
CA VAL A 63 6.84 23.30 6.83
C VAL A 63 6.69 24.67 6.16
N THR A 64 6.06 24.72 4.99
CA THR A 64 5.85 25.98 4.26
C THR A 64 4.94 26.95 5.01
N THR A 65 3.87 26.46 5.64
CA THR A 65 3.00 27.30 6.49
C THR A 65 3.73 27.84 7.72
N ARG A 66 4.62 27.06 8.35
CA ARG A 66 5.46 27.49 9.49
C ARG A 66 6.61 28.43 9.09
N ALA A 67 7.16 28.30 7.88
CA ALA A 67 8.23 29.17 7.38
C ALA A 67 7.73 30.56 6.96
N SER A 68 6.41 30.72 6.77
CA SER A 68 5.77 31.96 6.31
C SER A 68 5.29 32.86 7.46
N THR A 69 5.42 32.41 8.72
CA THR A 69 5.09 33.13 9.96
C THR A 69 6.37 33.49 10.70
#